data_AF-A0A2E4P6L6-F1
#
_entry.id   AF-A0A2E4P6L6-F1
#
_cell.length_a   1.000
_cell.length_b   1.000
_cell.length_c   1.000
_cell.angle_alpha   90.00
_cell.angle_beta   90.00
_cell.angle_gamma   90.00
#
_symmetry.space_group_name_H-M   'P 1'
#
loop_
_entity.id
_entity.type
_entity.pdbx_description
1 polymer ?
#
loop_
_entity_poly.entity_id
_entity_poly.type
_entity_poly.pdbx_seq_one_letter_code
_entity_poly.pdbx_strand_id
1 'polypeptide(L)'
;MSNRFKKVTASCPYTGITRSVSPRFAALVTGRSLRTAQRWANGSPMDTAAREVLQMRVFGVLPGAAWRDFRLRGDFLENVATGETWTPGQLQQAWISFQQLREYQRHAPTKKPARLAGNVSLFQAG
;
A
#
# COMPACT_ATOMS: atom_id res chain seq x y z
N MET A 1 21.59 -34.51 16.77
CA MET A 1 20.13 -34.36 16.98
C MET A 1 19.68 -33.03 16.42
N SER A 2 19.01 -33.01 15.26
CA SER A 2 18.55 -31.75 14.65
C SER A 2 17.30 -31.26 15.39
N ASN A 3 17.44 -30.26 16.26
CA ASN A 3 16.31 -29.49 16.74
C ASN A 3 15.73 -28.71 15.55
N ARG A 4 14.87 -29.35 14.76
CA ARG A 4 13.96 -28.68 13.82
C ARG A 4 12.95 -27.92 14.67
N PHE A 5 13.36 -26.79 15.22
CA PHE A 5 12.42 -25.84 15.79
C PHE A 5 11.37 -25.56 14.72
N LYS A 6 10.12 -25.91 15.00
CA LYS A 6 9.02 -25.64 14.09
C LYS A 6 8.99 -24.14 13.84
N LYS A 7 9.04 -23.76 12.56
CA LYS A 7 9.07 -22.37 12.12
C LYS A 7 7.68 -21.92 11.73
N VAL A 8 7.42 -20.62 11.85
CA VAL A 8 6.22 -20.02 11.29
C VAL A 8 6.51 -19.70 9.82
N THR A 9 5.68 -20.20 8.92
CA THR A 9 5.82 -19.91 7.48
C THR A 9 5.04 -18.65 7.14
N ALA A 10 5.73 -17.64 6.62
CA ALA A 10 5.14 -16.47 6.00
C ALA A 10 5.20 -16.63 4.47
N SER A 11 4.12 -16.31 3.78
CA SER A 11 4.04 -16.36 2.32
C SER A 11 3.73 -14.98 1.75
N CYS A 12 4.44 -14.58 0.70
CA CYS A 12 4.11 -13.39 -0.05
C CYS A 12 2.84 -13.66 -0.89
N PRO A 13 1.77 -12.87 -0.72
CA PRO A 13 0.49 -13.13 -1.40
C PRO A 13 0.57 -12.97 -2.91
N TYR A 14 1.54 -12.21 -3.43
CA TYR A 14 1.63 -11.89 -4.85
C TYR A 14 2.61 -12.76 -5.63
N THR A 15 3.71 -13.18 -5.01
CA THR A 15 4.76 -13.97 -5.68
C THR A 15 4.75 -15.44 -5.28
N GLY A 16 4.01 -15.82 -4.24
CA GLY A 16 4.01 -17.17 -3.67
C GLY A 16 5.31 -17.55 -2.95
N ILE A 17 6.31 -16.65 -2.90
CA ILE A 17 7.57 -16.89 -2.21
C ILE A 17 7.29 -17.07 -0.71
N THR A 18 7.85 -18.12 -0.12
CA THR A 18 7.73 -18.42 1.30
C THR A 18 9.03 -18.16 2.04
N ARG A 19 8.92 -17.72 3.29
CA ARG A 19 10.03 -17.54 4.22
C ARG A 19 9.63 -18.10 5.58
N SER A 20 10.57 -18.79 6.22
CA SER A 20 10.36 -19.36 7.54
C SER A 20 11.00 -18.48 8.61
N VAL A 21 10.21 -18.05 9.59
CA VAL A 21 10.66 -17.24 10.72
C VAL A 21 10.52 -17.99 12.04
N SER A 22 11.26 -17.54 13.06
CA SER A 22 11.12 -18.14 14.40
C SER A 22 9.78 -17.74 15.04
N PRO A 23 9.18 -18.58 15.90
CA PRO A 23 7.99 -18.21 16.65
C PRO A 23 8.16 -16.94 17.50
N ARG A 24 9.38 -16.73 18.04
CA ARG A 24 9.71 -15.52 18.82
C ARG A 24 9.65 -14.26 17.96
N PHE A 25 10.19 -14.30 16.75
CA PHE A 25 10.10 -13.18 15.81
C PHE A 25 8.65 -12.91 15.40
N ALA A 26 7.89 -13.95 15.06
CA ALA A 26 6.49 -13.80 14.68
C ALA A 26 5.65 -13.20 15.82
N ALA A 27 5.84 -13.65 17.06
CA ALA A 27 5.19 -13.08 18.24
C ALA A 27 5.50 -11.59 18.42
N LEU A 28 6.79 -11.23 18.36
CA LEU A 28 7.25 -9.85 18.49
C LEU A 28 6.62 -8.93 17.43
N VAL A 29 6.64 -9.35 16.17
CA VAL A 29 6.18 -8.55 15.04
C VAL A 29 4.66 -8.38 15.04
N THR A 30 3.93 -9.44 15.37
CA THR A 30 2.46 -9.44 15.32
C THR A 30 1.80 -8.95 16.61
N GLY A 31 2.58 -8.69 17.67
CA GLY A 31 2.07 -8.37 19.00
C GLY A 31 1.31 -9.52 19.68
N ARG A 32 1.43 -10.76 19.17
CA ARG A 32 0.78 -11.95 19.74
C ARG A 32 1.69 -12.65 20.74
N SER A 33 1.10 -13.49 21.60
CA SER A 33 1.87 -14.29 22.55
C SER A 33 2.78 -15.31 21.86
N LEU A 34 3.91 -15.67 22.49
CA LEU A 34 4.79 -16.73 22.00
C LEU A 34 4.06 -18.07 21.84
N ARG A 35 3.13 -18.37 22.75
CA ARG A 35 2.30 -19.58 22.69
C ARG A 35 1.45 -19.61 21.42
N THR A 36 0.83 -18.48 21.06
CA THR A 36 0.06 -18.35 19.80
C THR A 36 0.97 -18.56 18.59
N ALA A 37 2.15 -17.95 18.57
CA ALA A 37 3.10 -18.13 17.47
C ALA A 37 3.61 -19.57 17.34
N GLN A 38 3.83 -20.27 18.45
CA GLN A 38 4.17 -21.70 18.46
C GLN A 38 3.03 -22.56 17.91
N ARG A 39 1.76 -22.20 18.19
CA ARG A 39 0.60 -22.87 17.58
C ARG A 39 0.58 -22.71 16.07
N TRP A 40 0.91 -21.53 15.54
CA TRP A 40 1.04 -21.34 14.09
C TRP A 40 2.16 -22.20 13.49
N ALA A 41 3.30 -22.29 14.17
CA ALA A 41 4.39 -23.19 13.77
C ALA A 41 3.98 -24.68 13.79
N ASN A 42 2.97 -25.03 14.59
CA ASN A 42 2.36 -26.35 14.64
C ASN A 42 1.22 -26.55 13.62
N GLY A 43 0.92 -25.57 12.76
CA GLY A 43 -0.12 -25.65 11.74
C GLY A 43 -1.48 -25.11 12.14
N SER A 44 -1.61 -24.48 13.33
CA SER A 44 -2.84 -23.75 13.65
C SER A 44 -3.02 -22.55 12.70
N PRO A 45 -4.26 -22.22 12.30
CA PRO A 45 -4.52 -21.08 11.43
C PRO A 45 -4.09 -19.77 12.09
N MET A 46 -3.53 -18.89 11.27
CA MET A 46 -3.14 -17.54 11.66
C MET A 46 -4.26 -16.56 11.30
N ASP A 47 -4.59 -15.66 12.23
CA ASP A 47 -5.56 -14.59 11.97
C ASP A 47 -5.07 -13.64 10.86
N THR A 48 -6.02 -13.01 10.16
CA THR A 48 -5.72 -12.18 8.98
C THR A 48 -4.81 -11.01 9.34
N ALA A 49 -5.09 -10.30 10.44
CA ALA A 49 -4.28 -9.16 10.87
C ALA A 49 -2.82 -9.57 11.18
N ALA A 50 -2.62 -10.64 11.95
CA ALA A 50 -1.27 -11.15 12.21
C ALA A 50 -0.54 -11.56 10.93
N ARG A 51 -1.26 -12.14 9.97
CA ARG A 51 -0.71 -12.56 8.68
C ARG A 51 -0.24 -11.36 7.85
N GLU A 52 -1.06 -10.34 7.72
CA GLU A 52 -0.73 -9.12 6.98
C GLU A 52 0.47 -8.39 7.60
N VAL A 53 0.50 -8.25 8.93
CA VAL A 53 1.64 -7.62 9.63
C VAL A 53 2.92 -8.43 9.43
N LEU A 54 2.83 -9.76 9.50
CA LEU A 54 3.99 -10.63 9.27
C LEU A 54 4.47 -10.55 7.82
N GLN A 55 3.55 -10.50 6.85
CA GLN A 55 3.87 -10.30 5.43
C GLN A 55 4.56 -8.96 5.18
N MET A 56 4.04 -7.89 5.77
CA MET A 56 4.63 -6.56 5.71
C MET A 56 6.05 -6.57 6.26
N ARG A 57 6.28 -7.20 7.41
CA ARG A 57 7.61 -7.19 8.02
C ARG A 57 8.62 -8.11 7.31
N VAL A 58 8.17 -9.24 6.78
CA VAL A 58 9.05 -10.26 6.17
C VAL A 58 9.34 -9.97 4.69
N PHE A 59 8.37 -9.39 3.98
CA PHE A 59 8.45 -9.17 2.54
C PHE A 59 8.35 -7.69 2.15
N GLY A 60 8.08 -6.77 3.08
CA GLY A 60 7.82 -5.36 2.76
C GLY A 60 6.44 -5.13 2.13
N VAL A 61 5.56 -6.13 2.10
CA VAL A 61 4.26 -6.01 1.42
C VAL A 61 3.35 -5.05 2.17
N LEU A 62 2.89 -4.01 1.47
CA LEU A 62 1.89 -3.10 2.01
C LEU A 62 0.47 -3.68 1.82
N PRO A 63 -0.43 -3.48 2.79
CA PRO A 63 -1.81 -3.96 2.69
C PRO A 63 -2.60 -3.15 1.64
N GLY A 64 -3.49 -3.84 0.92
CA GLY A 64 -4.38 -3.26 -0.08
C GLY A 64 -3.90 -3.43 -1.53
N ALA A 65 -4.87 -3.62 -2.44
CA ALA A 65 -4.59 -3.95 -3.85
C ALA A 65 -3.81 -2.86 -4.61
N ALA A 66 -4.02 -1.59 -4.25
CA ALA A 66 -3.29 -0.46 -4.84
C ALA A 66 -1.77 -0.52 -4.59
N TRP A 67 -1.34 -1.22 -3.54
CA TRP A 67 0.07 -1.31 -3.14
C TRP A 67 0.73 -2.64 -3.54
N ARG A 68 0.07 -3.45 -4.38
CA ARG A 68 0.53 -4.80 -4.73
C ARG A 68 1.95 -4.82 -5.31
N ASP A 69 2.31 -3.78 -6.04
CA ASP A 69 3.60 -3.63 -6.73
C ASP A 69 4.60 -2.84 -5.88
N PHE A 70 4.24 -2.44 -4.66
CA PHE A 70 5.12 -1.68 -3.78
C PHE A 70 5.65 -2.53 -2.62
N ARG A 71 6.91 -2.31 -2.26
CA ARG A 71 7.59 -2.98 -1.15
C ARG A 71 8.31 -1.96 -0.27
N LEU A 72 8.13 -2.07 1.03
CA LEU A 72 8.91 -1.33 2.00
C LEU A 72 10.25 -2.04 2.24
N ARG A 73 11.37 -1.35 1.98
CA ARG A 73 12.72 -1.86 2.24
C ARG A 73 13.49 -0.87 3.09
N GLY A 74 13.73 -1.22 4.34
CA GLY A 74 14.35 -0.30 5.29
C GLY A 74 13.55 0.99 5.38
N ASP A 75 14.17 2.10 4.96
CA ASP A 75 13.58 3.43 5.03
C ASP A 75 13.02 3.94 3.69
N PHE A 76 12.97 3.13 2.63
CA PHE A 76 12.42 3.53 1.34
C PHE A 76 11.32 2.60 0.84
N LEU A 77 10.48 3.14 -0.04
CA LEU A 77 9.44 2.43 -0.75
C LEU A 77 9.94 2.11 -2.17
N GLU A 78 9.88 0.86 -2.59
CA GLU A 78 10.27 0.39 -3.93
C GLU A 78 9.03 -0.05 -4.70
N ASN A 79 8.88 0.37 -5.95
CA ASN A 79 7.94 -0.25 -6.89
C ASN A 79 8.68 -1.39 -7.62
N VAL A 80 8.31 -2.63 -7.34
CA VAL A 80 8.96 -3.81 -7.92
C VAL A 80 8.67 -4.01 -9.41
N ALA A 81 7.63 -3.36 -9.96
CA ALA A 81 7.32 -3.44 -11.37
C ALA A 81 8.18 -2.47 -12.21
N THR A 82 8.51 -1.29 -11.68
CA THR A 82 9.28 -0.25 -12.39
C THR A 82 10.73 -0.14 -11.92
N GLY A 83 11.05 -0.64 -10.73
CA GLY A 83 12.35 -0.46 -10.08
C GLY A 83 12.53 0.91 -9.41
N GLU A 84 11.51 1.77 -9.44
CA GLU A 84 11.56 3.10 -8.82
C GLU A 84 11.58 3.01 -7.29
N THR A 85 12.35 3.90 -6.66
CA THR A 85 12.42 3.99 -5.20
C THR A 85 12.11 5.40 -4.72
N TRP A 86 11.32 5.50 -3.66
CA TRP A 86 10.97 6.77 -3.01
C TRP A 86 11.38 6.77 -1.55
N THR A 87 12.05 7.85 -1.14
CA THR A 87 12.34 8.13 0.27
C THR A 87 11.14 8.78 0.96
N PRO A 88 11.08 8.80 2.31
CA PRO A 88 9.99 9.44 3.03
C PRO A 88 9.86 10.93 2.70
N GLY A 89 11.00 11.62 2.52
CA GLY A 89 11.01 13.03 2.10
C GLY A 89 10.42 13.25 0.70
N GLN A 90 10.70 12.36 -0.26
CA GLN A 90 10.11 12.43 -1.60
C GLN A 90 8.60 12.17 -1.57
N LEU A 91 8.15 11.18 -0.77
CA LEU A 91 6.73 10.89 -0.58
C LEU A 91 6.00 12.08 0.07
N GLN A 92 6.61 12.70 1.07
CA GLN A 92 6.07 13.89 1.71
C GLN A 92 5.92 15.05 0.71
N GLN A 93 6.95 15.31 -0.09
CA GLN A 93 6.90 16.38 -1.09
C GLN A 93 5.82 16.10 -2.16
N ALA A 94 5.74 14.87 -2.66
CA ALA A 94 4.72 14.46 -3.62
C ALA A 94 3.30 14.65 -3.06
N TRP A 95 3.10 14.32 -1.78
CA TRP A 95 1.82 14.54 -1.10
C TRP A 95 1.48 16.03 -0.96
N ILE A 96 2.43 16.88 -0.57
CA ILE A 96 2.23 18.32 -0.47
C ILE A 96 1.84 18.90 -1.83
N SER A 97 2.57 18.55 -2.90
CA SER A 97 2.25 19.01 -4.26
C SER A 97 0.88 18.53 -4.71
N PHE A 98 0.49 17.30 -4.38
CA PHE A 98 -0.85 16.79 -4.67
C PHE A 98 -1.95 17.59 -3.94
N GLN A 99 -1.77 17.92 -2.65
CA GLN A 99 -2.73 18.74 -1.91
C GLN A 99 -2.86 20.15 -2.50
N GLN A 100 -1.73 20.80 -2.82
CA GLN A 100 -1.73 22.12 -3.45
C GLN A 100 -2.46 22.13 -4.80
N LEU A 101 -2.21 21.13 -5.64
CA LEU A 101 -2.92 20.96 -6.92
C LEU A 101 -4.41 20.77 -6.71
N ARG A 102 -4.80 19.96 -5.73
CA ARG A 102 -6.21 19.71 -5.40
C ARG A 102 -6.91 20.97 -4.90
N GLU A 103 -6.25 21.78 -4.06
CA GLU A 103 -6.77 23.07 -3.60
C GLU A 103 -6.89 24.07 -4.74
N TYR A 104 -5.86 24.17 -5.59
CA TYR A 104 -5.92 25.01 -6.78
C TYR A 104 -7.09 24.63 -7.68
N GLN A 105 -7.34 23.33 -7.92
CA GLN A 105 -8.48 22.88 -8.72
C GLN A 105 -9.84 23.18 -8.09
N ARG A 106 -9.95 23.22 -6.75
CA ARG A 106 -11.18 23.61 -6.06
C ARG A 106 -11.49 25.10 -6.20
N HIS A 107 -10.45 25.93 -6.21
CA HIS A 107 -10.58 27.39 -6.32
C HIS A 107 -10.45 27.90 -7.75
N ALA A 108 -10.03 27.05 -8.68
CA ALA A 108 -10.07 27.34 -10.10
C ALA A 108 -11.54 27.61 -10.46
N PRO A 109 -11.87 28.80 -10.97
CA PRO A 109 -13.22 29.05 -11.45
C PRO A 109 -13.46 28.01 -12.54
N THR A 110 -14.40 27.10 -12.30
CA THR A 110 -14.96 26.26 -13.36
C THR A 110 -15.41 27.24 -14.43
N LYS A 111 -14.61 27.36 -15.50
CA LYS A 111 -15.04 28.03 -16.72
C LYS A 111 -16.20 27.17 -17.21
N LYS A 112 -17.42 27.51 -16.78
CA LYS A 112 -18.63 27.13 -17.50
C LYS A 112 -18.33 27.53 -18.94
N PRO A 113 -18.42 26.62 -19.93
CA PRO A 113 -18.37 27.05 -21.31
C PRO A 113 -19.48 28.10 -21.44
N ALA A 114 -19.09 29.34 -21.71
CA ALA A 114 -20.04 30.39 -22.03
C ALA A 114 -20.83 29.85 -23.22
N ARG A 115 -22.10 29.50 -23.00
CA ARG A 115 -23.03 29.39 -24.11
C ARG A 115 -22.95 30.75 -24.79
N LEU A 116 -22.35 30.80 -25.97
CA LEU A 116 -22.52 31.90 -26.90
C LEU A 116 -24.02 31.91 -27.22
N ALA A 117 -24.80 32.58 -26.39
CA ALA A 117 -26.13 33.04 -26.73
C ALA A 117 -25.91 34.16 -27.76
N GLY A 118 -25.68 33.75 -28.99
CA GLY A 118 -25.72 34.63 -30.15
C GLY A 118 -27.15 35.14 -30.26
N ASN A 119 -27.40 36.31 -29.70
CA ASN A 119 -28.46 37.20 -30.13
C ASN A 119 -28.22 37.49 -31.61
N VAL A 120 -29.05 36.93 -32.49
CA VAL A 120 -29.31 37.51 -33.80
C VAL A 120 -30.82 37.64 -33.92
N SER A 121 -31.35 38.72 -33.36
CA SER A 121 -32.55 39.35 -33.89
C SER A 121 -32.08 40.35 -34.93
N LEU A 122 -32.38 40.11 -36.20
CA LEU A 122 -32.38 41.15 -37.22
C LEU A 122 -33.56 40.91 -38.14
N PHE A 123 -34.53 41.81 -37.98
CA PHE A 123 -35.61 42.15 -38.89
C PHE A 123 -35.19 42.04 -40.36
N GLN A 124 -36.05 41.46 -41.19
CA GLN A 124 -36.34 42.06 -42.50
C GLN A 124 -37.76 41.70 -42.95
N ALA A 125 -38.58 42.75 -42.99
CA ALA A 125 -39.82 42.80 -43.75
C ALA A 125 -39.49 42.92 -45.24
N GLY A 126 -40.34 42.32 -46.07
CA GLY A 126 -40.29 42.36 -47.53
C GLY A 126 -41.29 41.38 -48.10
#